data_AF-I0BIQ7-F1
#
_entry.id   AF-I0BIQ7-F1
#
_cell.length_a   1.000
_cell.length_b   1.000
_cell.length_c   1.000
_cell.angle_alpha   90.00
_cell.angle_beta   90.00
_cell.angle_gamma   90.00
#
_symmetry.space_group_name_H-M   'P 1'
#
loop_
_entity.id
_entity.type
_entity.pdbx_description
1 polymer ?
#
loop_
_entity_poly.entity_id
_entity_poly.type
_entity_poly.pdbx_seq_one_letter_code
_entity_poly.pdbx_strand_id
1 'polypeptide(L)'
;MSILFKMEELFPKASKADIVRTKAYLSQYKEKKRRVVMFEQNPPQTDELKEVHSNLIKFTSLLERAVAQIIHDDVRKVVEYRFLKGNSRAATILRFESWECCDKTIDRKINEGIESVANTLLYLE
;
A
#
# COMPACT_ATOMS: atom_id res chain seq x y z
N MET A 1 12.90 21.98 -25.74
CA MET A 1 12.47 20.69 -25.15
C MET A 1 12.63 20.79 -23.65
N SER A 2 11.51 21.02 -22.94
CA SER A 2 11.48 21.35 -21.52
C SER A 2 11.91 20.17 -20.66
N ILE A 3 12.66 20.43 -19.58
CA ILE A 3 13.10 19.45 -18.58
C ILE A 3 11.90 18.65 -18.00
N LEU A 4 10.71 19.25 -18.00
CA LEU A 4 9.45 18.59 -17.61
C LEU A 4 9.12 17.35 -18.47
N PHE A 5 9.35 17.42 -19.79
CA PHE A 5 9.04 16.32 -20.71
C PHE A 5 9.98 15.11 -20.50
N LYS A 6 11.23 15.35 -20.07
CA LYS A 6 12.17 14.28 -19.72
C LYS A 6 11.83 13.60 -18.40
N MET A 7 11.11 14.26 -17.50
CA MET A 7 10.76 13.71 -16.20
C MET A 7 9.57 12.74 -16.26
N GLU A 8 8.64 12.95 -17.19
CA GLU A 8 7.53 12.01 -17.48
C GLU A 8 8.03 10.66 -18.02
N GLU A 9 9.21 10.62 -18.65
CA GLU A 9 9.85 9.38 -19.13
C GLU A 9 10.61 8.61 -18.04
N LEU A 10 10.78 9.19 -16.84
CA LEU A 10 11.69 8.66 -15.80
C LEU A 10 11.01 7.73 -14.79
N PHE A 11 9.67 7.75 -14.71
CA PHE A 11 8.92 6.91 -13.77
C PHE A 11 7.81 6.12 -14.48
N PRO A 12 7.80 4.78 -14.37
CA PRO A 12 6.76 3.98 -14.98
C PRO A 12 5.39 4.34 -14.37
N LYS A 13 4.40 4.52 -15.24
CA LYS A 13 3.01 4.75 -14.83
C LYS A 13 2.26 3.43 -14.80
N ALA A 14 1.62 3.15 -13.68
CA ALA A 14 0.85 1.94 -13.46
C ALA A 14 -0.31 1.80 -14.44
N SER A 15 -0.42 0.62 -15.03
CA SER A 15 -1.59 0.27 -15.82
C SER A 15 -2.80 0.07 -14.90
N LYS A 16 -4.01 0.04 -15.49
CA LYS A 16 -5.23 -0.31 -14.73
C LYS A 16 -5.11 -1.68 -14.06
N ALA A 17 -4.42 -2.64 -14.70
CA ALA A 17 -4.20 -3.96 -14.13
C ALA A 17 -3.31 -3.89 -12.88
N ASP A 18 -2.27 -3.06 -12.90
CA ASP A 18 -1.35 -2.89 -11.77
C ASP A 18 -2.01 -2.21 -10.59
N ILE A 19 -2.89 -1.23 -10.84
CA ILE A 19 -3.71 -0.58 -9.80
C ILE A 19 -4.65 -1.61 -9.15
N VAL A 20 -5.30 -2.47 -9.94
CA VAL A 20 -6.17 -3.53 -9.41
C VAL A 20 -5.38 -4.55 -8.59
N ARG A 21 -4.20 -4.96 -9.08
CA ARG A 21 -3.30 -5.88 -8.37
C ARG A 21 -2.83 -5.29 -7.04
N THR A 22 -2.43 -4.02 -7.06
CA THR A 22 -1.98 -3.28 -5.88
C THR A 22 -3.09 -3.16 -4.84
N LYS A 23 -4.33 -2.87 -5.26
CA LYS A 23 -5.49 -2.89 -4.36
C LYS A 23 -5.69 -4.25 -3.69
N ALA A 24 -5.51 -5.34 -4.44
CA ALA A 24 -5.58 -6.68 -3.88
C ALA A 24 -4.43 -6.95 -2.88
N TYR A 25 -3.21 -6.50 -3.17
CA TYR A 25 -2.06 -6.60 -2.26
C TYR A 25 -2.28 -5.82 -0.97
N LEU A 26 -2.69 -4.55 -1.05
CA LEU A 26 -3.01 -3.72 0.11
C LEU A 26 -4.14 -4.32 0.96
N SER A 27 -5.13 -4.96 0.32
CA SER A 27 -6.23 -5.61 1.05
C SER A 27 -5.78 -6.87 1.81
N GLN A 28 -4.76 -7.57 1.30
CA GLN A 28 -4.17 -8.75 1.94
C GLN A 28 -3.11 -8.41 3.00
N TYR A 29 -2.66 -7.15 3.07
CA TYR A 29 -1.55 -6.73 3.92
C TYR A 29 -1.75 -7.14 5.38
N LYS A 30 -2.90 -6.81 5.99
CA LYS A 30 -3.13 -7.06 7.43
C LYS A 30 -2.99 -8.54 7.78
N GLU A 31 -3.56 -9.41 6.94
CA GLU A 31 -3.50 -10.86 7.12
C GLU A 31 -2.07 -11.38 6.98
N LYS A 32 -1.36 -10.97 5.93
CA LYS A 32 0.04 -11.36 5.72
C LYS A 32 0.97 -10.85 6.84
N LYS A 33 0.74 -9.62 7.33
CA LYS A 33 1.50 -9.05 8.46
C LYS A 33 1.28 -9.84 9.75
N ARG A 34 0.06 -10.32 10.01
CA ARG A 34 -0.20 -11.22 11.15
C ARG A 34 0.60 -12.51 11.07
N ARG A 35 0.75 -13.08 9.87
CA ARG A 35 1.57 -14.28 9.66
C ARG A 35 3.05 -14.01 9.90
N VAL A 36 3.57 -12.85 9.48
CA VAL A 36 4.95 -12.43 9.83
C VAL A 36 5.12 -12.40 11.35
N VAL A 37 4.23 -11.72 12.07
CA VAL A 37 4.30 -11.64 13.54
C VAL A 37 4.22 -13.04 14.18
N MET A 38 3.39 -13.94 13.64
CA MET A 38 3.28 -15.31 14.13
C MET A 38 4.59 -16.10 13.93
N PHE A 39 5.26 -15.94 12.79
CA PHE A 39 6.58 -16.53 12.54
C PHE A 39 7.71 -15.88 13.35
N GLU A 40 7.61 -14.58 13.67
CA GLU A 40 8.57 -13.92 14.57
C GLU A 40 8.46 -14.47 16.01
N GLN A 41 7.24 -14.77 16.46
CA GLN A 41 6.98 -15.39 17.77
C GLN A 41 7.31 -16.89 17.79
N ASN A 42 7.12 -17.57 16.67
CA ASN A 42 7.37 -19.00 16.52
C ASN A 42 8.24 -19.23 15.26
N PRO A 43 9.57 -19.13 15.40
CA PRO A 43 10.47 -19.19 14.27
C PRO A 43 10.28 -20.46 13.42
N PRO A 44 10.24 -20.35 12.08
CA PRO A 44 10.04 -21.47 11.20
C PRO A 44 11.18 -22.50 11.32
N GLN A 45 10.83 -23.77 11.46
CA GLN A 45 11.79 -24.85 11.69
C GLN A 45 12.30 -25.48 10.38
N THR A 46 11.44 -25.57 9.36
CA THR A 46 11.78 -26.13 8.06
C THR A 46 12.25 -25.05 7.09
N ASP A 47 13.06 -25.43 6.10
CA ASP A 47 13.56 -24.48 5.09
C ASP A 47 12.43 -23.92 4.20
N GLU A 48 11.41 -24.74 3.90
CA GLU A 48 10.19 -24.30 3.20
C GLU A 48 9.47 -23.18 3.96
N LEU A 49 9.32 -23.32 5.29
CA LEU A 49 8.67 -22.30 6.11
C LEU A 49 9.51 -21.04 6.25
N LYS A 50 10.84 -21.16 6.28
CA LYS A 50 11.76 -20.00 6.24
C LYS A 50 11.61 -19.22 4.94
N GLU A 51 11.46 -19.90 3.81
CA GLU A 51 11.23 -19.26 2.51
C GLU A 51 9.89 -18.52 2.49
N VAL A 52 8.82 -19.17 2.96
CA VAL A 52 7.50 -18.54 3.10
C VAL A 52 7.58 -17.29 3.99
N HIS A 53 8.26 -17.38 5.13
CA HIS A 53 8.45 -16.25 6.03
C HIS A 53 9.21 -15.10 5.37
N SER A 54 10.31 -15.39 4.67
CA SER A 54 11.11 -14.40 3.92
C SER A 54 10.26 -13.70 2.86
N ASN A 55 9.45 -14.44 2.11
CA ASN A 55 8.55 -13.89 1.09
C ASN A 55 7.46 -13.00 1.70
N LEU A 56 6.93 -13.36 2.87
CA LEU A 56 5.97 -12.53 3.60
C LEU A 56 6.60 -11.22 4.09
N ILE A 57 7.81 -11.27 4.66
CA ILE A 57 8.56 -10.08 5.10
C ILE A 57 8.82 -9.15 3.91
N LYS A 58 9.32 -9.69 2.80
CA LYS A 58 9.56 -8.92 1.56
C LYS A 58 8.27 -8.26 1.09
N PHE A 59 7.18 -9.01 0.99
CA PHE A 59 5.88 -8.49 0.60
C PHE A 59 5.39 -7.35 1.51
N THR A 60 5.42 -7.54 2.84
CA THR A 60 4.92 -6.52 3.77
C THR A 60 5.81 -5.28 3.79
N SER A 61 7.13 -5.46 3.75
CA SER A 61 8.09 -4.35 3.77
C SER A 61 8.04 -3.52 2.49
N LEU A 62 7.83 -4.14 1.32
CA LEU A 62 7.63 -3.42 0.05
C LEU A 62 6.39 -2.54 0.10
N LEU A 63 5.26 -3.05 0.61
CA LEU A 63 4.03 -2.25 0.74
C LEU A 63 4.17 -1.13 1.78
N GLU A 64 4.77 -1.39 2.94
CA GLU A 64 5.03 -0.37 3.96
C GLU A 64 5.88 0.77 3.39
N ARG A 65 6.95 0.44 2.67
CA ARG A 65 7.82 1.41 1.99
C ARG A 65 7.05 2.20 0.92
N ALA A 66 6.28 1.52 0.09
CA ALA A 66 5.52 2.17 -0.97
C ALA A 66 4.47 3.15 -0.43
N VAL A 67 3.79 2.80 0.67
CA VAL A 67 2.86 3.70 1.36
C VAL A 67 3.60 4.89 1.97
N ALA A 68 4.79 4.67 2.54
CA ALA A 68 5.61 5.74 3.10
C ALA A 68 6.08 6.77 2.05
N GLN A 69 6.24 6.35 0.78
CA GLN A 69 6.62 7.23 -0.34
C GLN A 69 5.45 8.08 -0.89
N ILE A 70 4.22 7.91 -0.40
CA ILE A 70 3.10 8.77 -0.80
C ILE A 70 3.41 10.20 -0.36
N ILE A 71 3.44 11.11 -1.34
CA ILE A 71 3.81 12.52 -1.16
C ILE A 71 2.78 13.28 -0.33
N HIS A 72 1.50 13.13 -0.67
CA HIS A 72 0.42 13.83 0.00
C HIS A 72 0.07 13.14 1.32
N ASP A 73 0.32 13.84 2.43
CA ASP A 73 0.16 13.28 3.79
C ASP A 73 -1.28 12.87 4.11
N ASP A 74 -2.26 13.60 3.59
CA ASP A 74 -3.68 13.26 3.74
C ASP A 74 -4.05 11.95 3.02
N VAL A 75 -3.54 11.73 1.80
CA VAL A 75 -3.67 10.48 1.06
C VAL A 75 -2.98 9.34 1.81
N ARG A 76 -1.73 9.56 2.25
CA ARG A 76 -0.96 8.58 3.02
C ARG A 76 -1.71 8.14 4.28
N LYS A 77 -2.18 9.10 5.09
CA LYS A 77 -2.95 8.84 6.33
C LYS A 77 -4.19 7.97 6.07
N VAL A 78 -4.93 8.26 4.99
CA VAL A 78 -6.13 7.49 4.62
C VAL A 78 -5.75 6.07 4.22
N VAL A 79 -4.71 5.88 3.41
CA VAL A 79 -4.21 4.56 2.97
C VAL A 79 -3.69 3.74 4.15
N GLU A 80 -2.87 4.33 5.01
CA GLU A 80 -2.34 3.68 6.21
C GLU A 80 -3.47 3.21 7.13
N TYR A 81 -4.44 4.09 7.39
CA TYR A 81 -5.56 3.74 8.26
C TYR A 81 -6.44 2.65 7.64
N ARG A 82 -6.69 2.73 6.33
CA ARG A 82 -7.53 1.75 5.64
C ARG A 82 -6.85 0.38 5.55
N PHE A 83 -5.62 0.33 5.07
CA PHE A 83 -4.97 -0.92 4.67
C PHE A 83 -3.94 -1.41 5.68
N LEU A 84 -3.02 -0.54 6.13
CA LEU A 84 -1.96 -0.97 7.06
C LEU A 84 -2.51 -1.29 8.46
N LYS A 85 -3.43 -0.45 8.96
CA LYS A 85 -4.20 -0.76 10.18
C LYS A 85 -5.36 -1.73 9.90
N GLY A 86 -5.71 -1.92 8.63
CA GLY A 86 -6.70 -2.88 8.14
C GLY A 86 -8.11 -2.60 8.67
N ASN A 87 -8.54 -1.35 8.55
CA ASN A 87 -9.89 -0.91 8.91
C ASN A 87 -10.85 -1.03 7.71
N SER A 88 -12.15 -1.03 7.99
CA SER A 88 -13.18 -1.05 6.94
C SER A 88 -13.32 0.32 6.27
N ARG A 89 -14.06 0.37 5.14
CA ARG A 89 -14.40 1.65 4.48
C ARG A 89 -15.16 2.57 5.43
N ALA A 90 -16.19 2.04 6.07
CA ALA A 90 -17.03 2.80 7.01
C ALA A 90 -16.20 3.36 8.17
N ALA A 91 -15.34 2.53 8.77
CA ALA A 91 -14.45 2.98 9.84
C ALA A 91 -13.44 4.04 9.35
N THR A 92 -13.02 3.97 8.08
CA THR A 92 -12.13 4.98 7.48
C THR A 92 -12.85 6.30 7.30
N ILE A 93 -14.08 6.31 6.78
CA ILE A 93 -14.88 7.54 6.62
C ILE A 93 -15.11 8.19 7.98
N LEU A 94 -15.57 7.42 8.97
CA LEU A 94 -15.78 7.92 10.33
C LEU A 94 -14.51 8.51 10.95
N ARG A 95 -13.34 7.89 10.70
CA ARG A 95 -12.06 8.37 11.22
C ARG A 95 -11.66 9.75 10.69
N PHE A 96 -12.09 10.10 9.47
CA PHE A 96 -11.69 11.32 8.77
C PHE A 96 -12.87 12.28 8.55
N GLU A 97 -13.97 12.11 9.27
CA GLU A 97 -15.14 12.98 9.21
C GLU A 97 -14.80 14.44 9.58
N SER A 98 -13.84 14.63 10.50
CA SER A 98 -13.38 15.96 10.92
C SER A 98 -12.62 16.75 9.86
N TRP A 99 -12.35 16.17 8.68
CA TRP A 99 -11.75 16.89 7.55
C TRP A 99 -12.77 17.69 6.74
N GLU A 100 -14.04 17.75 7.19
CA GLU A 100 -15.13 18.48 6.52
C GLU A 100 -15.27 18.11 5.04
N CYS A 101 -14.95 16.85 4.70
CA CYS A 101 -14.96 16.35 3.34
C CYS A 101 -15.97 15.23 3.19
N CYS A 102 -16.62 15.17 2.03
CA CYS A 102 -17.59 14.11 1.75
C CYS A 102 -16.93 12.75 1.55
N ASP A 103 -17.68 11.67 1.74
CA ASP A 103 -17.24 10.28 1.51
C ASP A 103 -16.52 10.08 0.18
N LYS A 104 -16.99 10.74 -0.88
CA LYS A 104 -16.37 10.68 -2.22
C LYS A 104 -14.96 11.23 -2.23
N THR A 105 -14.66 12.23 -1.40
CA THR A 105 -13.31 12.78 -1.25
C THR A 105 -12.39 11.77 -0.58
N ILE A 106 -12.86 11.04 0.43
CA ILE A 106 -12.10 9.95 1.06
C ILE A 106 -11.86 8.82 0.07
N ASP A 107 -12.89 8.40 -0.68
CA ASP A 107 -12.74 7.37 -1.72
C ASP A 107 -11.75 7.79 -2.82
N ARG A 108 -11.77 9.07 -3.23
CA ARG A 108 -10.78 9.62 -4.16
C ARG A 108 -9.36 9.51 -3.59
N LYS A 109 -9.14 9.92 -2.33
CA LYS A 109 -7.84 9.77 -1.66
C LYS A 109 -7.39 8.32 -1.58
N ILE A 110 -8.31 7.38 -1.30
CA ILE A 110 -8.00 5.94 -1.33
C ILE A 110 -7.49 5.54 -2.72
N ASN A 111 -8.19 5.94 -3.79
CA ASN A 111 -7.81 5.58 -5.16
C ASN A 111 -6.48 6.22 -5.58
N GLU A 112 -6.26 7.50 -5.29
CA GLU A 112 -4.99 8.21 -5.52
C GLU A 112 -3.83 7.53 -4.79
N GLY A 113 -4.08 7.11 -3.56
CA GLY A 113 -3.11 6.36 -2.78
C GLY A 113 -2.77 5.00 -3.37
N ILE A 114 -3.77 4.24 -3.84
CA ILE A 114 -3.53 2.95 -4.52
C ILE A 114 -2.72 3.16 -5.81
N GLU A 115 -3.03 4.20 -6.60
CA GLU A 115 -2.29 4.53 -7.81
C GLU A 115 -0.84 4.92 -7.49
N SER A 116 -0.62 5.75 -6.45
CA SER A 116 0.72 6.13 -6.01
C SER A 116 1.55 4.92 -5.53
N VAL A 117 0.94 3.99 -4.80
CA VAL A 117 1.59 2.73 -4.40
C VAL A 117 1.89 1.88 -5.62
N ALA A 118 0.97 1.76 -6.58
CA ALA A 118 1.17 0.97 -7.80
C ALA A 118 2.35 1.51 -8.63
N ASN A 119 2.41 2.83 -8.82
CA ASN A 119 3.55 3.49 -9.48
C ASN A 119 4.85 3.21 -8.73
N THR A 120 4.79 3.16 -7.38
CA THR A 120 5.96 2.91 -6.54
C THR A 120 6.48 1.48 -6.65
N LEU A 121 5.58 0.50 -6.69
CA LEU A 121 5.96 -0.90 -6.80
C LEU A 121 6.67 -1.21 -8.12
N LEU A 122 6.31 -0.53 -9.22
CA LEU A 122 6.91 -0.75 -10.53
C LEU A 122 8.41 -0.43 -10.63
N TYR A 123 8.97 0.37 -9.71
CA TYR A 123 10.41 0.65 -9.68
C TYR A 123 11.14 0.03 -8.48
N LEU A 124 10.40 -0.57 -7.53
CA LEU A 124 10.98 -1.30 -6.40
C LEU A 124 11.18 -2.80 -6.69
N GLU A 125 10.48 -3.31 -7.70
CA GLU A 125 10.69 -4.63 -8.32
C GLU A 125 11.88 -4.62 -9.27
#